data_AF-A0A2S2Q6Q4-F1
#
_entry.id   AF-A0A2S2Q6Q4-F1
#
_cell.length_a   1.000
_cell.length_b   1.000
_cell.length_c   1.000
_cell.angle_alpha   90.00
_cell.angle_beta   90.00
_cell.angle_gamma   90.00
#
_symmetry.space_group_name_H-M   'P 1'
#
loop_
_entity.id
_entity.type
_entity.pdbx_description
1 polymer ?
#
loop_
_entity_poly.entity_id
_entity_poly.type
_entity_poly.pdbx_seq_one_letter_code
_entity_poly.pdbx_strand_id
1 'polypeptide(L)'
;MGTIDNMLPFVFMDCIQIGLRLLGITIVIGIINIYLMIPIFIIGIIFYNLRVFYLSTSRSIKRLDGITKSPMFDHLKASLQGLTTIRAFEVEHVLSNEFDNHQDLNSSAWYLYITSSRAFGFWLDVICLIMYSCV
;
A
#
# COMPACT_ATOMS: atom_id res chain seq x y z
N MET A 1 12.87 -8.31 7.85
CA MET A 1 13.49 -8.12 9.18
C MET A 1 14.10 -6.72 9.17
N GLY A 2 13.68 -5.83 10.07
CA GLY A 2 14.09 -4.41 10.09
C GLY A 2 13.02 -3.40 9.69
N THR A 3 11.81 -3.82 9.29
CA THR A 3 10.71 -2.89 8.98
C THR A 3 10.20 -2.19 10.25
N ILE A 4 10.11 -2.92 11.36
CA ILE A 4 9.71 -2.34 12.65
C ILE A 4 10.76 -1.34 13.13
N ASP A 5 12.05 -1.66 12.99
CA ASP A 5 13.11 -0.83 13.55
C ASP A 5 13.40 0.41 12.68
N ASN A 6 13.34 0.28 11.35
CA ASN A 6 13.73 1.36 10.44
C ASN A 6 12.55 2.17 9.88
N MET A 7 11.40 1.54 9.64
CA MET A 7 10.26 2.22 8.98
C MET A 7 9.23 2.74 9.99
N LEU A 8 8.96 2.00 11.07
CA LEU A 8 7.91 2.38 12.03
C LEU A 8 8.16 3.74 12.70
N PRO A 9 9.38 4.08 13.18
CA PRO A 9 9.61 5.36 13.84
C PRO A 9 9.38 6.54 12.91
N PHE A 10 9.82 6.41 11.65
CA PHE A 10 9.65 7.42 10.63
C PHE A 10 8.16 7.65 10.31
N VAL A 11 7.41 6.58 10.03
CA VAL A 11 5.97 6.66 9.73
C VAL A 11 5.19 7.22 10.92
N PHE A 12 5.58 6.90 12.15
CA PHE A 12 4.93 7.40 13.35
C PHE A 12 5.12 8.91 13.51
N MET A 13 6.35 9.40 13.28
CA MET A 13 6.64 10.84 13.29
C MET A 13 5.82 11.58 12.22
N ASP A 14 5.76 11.06 11.00
CA ASP A 14 4.94 11.63 9.92
C ASP A 14 3.47 11.68 10.30
N CYS A 15 2.93 10.61 10.90
CA CYS A 15 1.53 10.57 11.34
C CYS A 15 1.21 11.65 12.38
N ILE A 16 2.09 11.86 13.37
CA ILE A 16 1.94 12.91 14.38
C ILE A 16 2.01 14.29 13.71
N GLN A 17 3.00 14.51 12.86
CA GLN A 17 3.21 15.79 12.20
C GLN A 17 2.03 16.17 11.30
N ILE A 18 1.54 15.24 10.48
CA ILE A 18 0.39 15.45 9.60
C ILE A 18 -0.88 15.63 10.42
N GLY A 19 -1.09 14.84 11.48
CA GLY A 19 -2.26 14.96 12.37
C GLY A 19 -2.33 16.34 13.04
N LEU A 20 -1.23 16.80 13.63
CA LEU A 20 -1.16 18.14 14.24
C LEU A 20 -1.35 19.25 13.21
N ARG A 21 -0.79 19.12 12.01
CA ARG A 21 -0.96 20.09 10.92
C ARG A 21 -2.42 20.18 10.48
N LEU A 22 -3.10 19.05 10.29
CA LEU A 22 -4.52 19.01 9.91
C LEU A 22 -5.40 19.65 10.98
N LEU A 23 -5.15 19.37 12.27
CA LEU A 23 -5.87 20.00 13.38
C LEU A 23 -5.66 21.53 13.38
N GLY A 24 -4.42 21.98 13.24
CA GLY A 24 -4.10 23.41 13.20
C GLY A 24 -4.81 24.15 12.06
N ILE A 25 -4.74 23.60 10.83
CA ILE A 25 -5.41 24.20 9.66
C ILE A 25 -6.94 24.25 9.88
N THR A 26 -7.53 23.18 10.41
CA THR A 26 -8.97 23.10 10.66
C THR A 26 -9.43 24.17 11.67
N ILE A 27 -8.67 24.37 12.76
CA ILE A 27 -8.96 25.39 13.78
C ILE A 27 -8.89 26.79 13.18
N VAL A 28 -7.83 27.09 12.42
CA VAL A 28 -7.65 28.41 11.79
C VAL A 28 -8.81 28.72 10.83
N ILE A 29 -9.21 27.75 9.99
CA ILE A 29 -10.36 27.93 9.09
C ILE A 29 -11.65 28.17 9.88
N GLY A 30 -11.88 27.43 10.96
CA GLY A 30 -13.06 27.59 11.82
C GLY A 30 -13.15 28.97 12.47
N ILE A 31 -12.01 29.57 12.84
CA ILE A 31 -11.95 30.93 13.39
C ILE A 31 -12.25 31.98 12.31
N ILE A 32 -11.74 31.81 11.10
CA ILE A 32 -11.92 32.76 9.99
C ILE A 32 -13.36 32.75 9.48
N ASN A 33 -13.93 31.57 9.23
CA ASN A 33 -15.29 31.44 8.73
C ASN A 33 -15.92 30.11 9.16
N ILE A 34 -16.86 30.19 10.11
CA ILE A 34 -17.58 29.03 10.64
C ILE A 34 -18.41 28.29 9.58
N TYR A 35 -18.89 28.98 8.54
CA TYR A 35 -19.68 28.34 7.47
C TYR A 35 -18.85 27.36 6.63
N LEU A 36 -17.53 27.57 6.51
CA LEU A 36 -16.63 26.63 5.84
C LEU A 36 -16.42 25.33 6.61
N MET A 37 -16.83 25.26 7.88
CA MET A 37 -16.73 24.03 8.68
C MET A 37 -17.72 22.95 8.22
N ILE A 38 -18.84 23.35 7.62
CA ILE A 38 -19.87 22.44 7.10
C ILE A 38 -19.32 21.55 5.97
N PRO A 39 -18.75 22.09 4.87
CA PRO A 39 -18.17 21.25 3.81
C PRO A 39 -16.99 20.39 4.30
N ILE A 40 -16.19 20.88 5.26
CA ILE A 40 -15.09 20.12 5.88
C ILE A 40 -15.62 18.89 6.64
N PHE A 41 -16.75 19.04 7.34
CA PHE A 41 -17.36 17.92 8.05
C PHE A 41 -17.93 16.88 7.08
N ILE A 42 -18.61 17.33 6.02
CA ILE A 42 -19.17 16.44 4.98
C ILE A 42 -18.06 15.63 4.30
N ILE A 43 -16.97 16.27 3.87
CA ILE A 43 -15.86 15.56 3.23
C ILE A 43 -15.17 14.61 4.21
N GLY A 44 -15.06 14.98 5.49
CA GLY A 44 -14.52 14.12 6.54
C GLY A 44 -15.27 12.80 6.68
N ILE A 45 -16.62 12.84 6.64
CA ILE A 45 -17.46 11.63 6.67
C ILE A 45 -17.23 10.76 5.43
N ILE A 46 -17.21 11.36 4.24
CA ILE A 46 -16.99 10.63 2.98
C ILE A 46 -15.61 9.96 3.00
N PHE A 47 -14.57 10.69 3.40
CA PHE A 47 -13.21 10.18 3.48
C PHE A 47 -13.07 9.06 4.51
N TYR A 48 -13.76 9.16 5.64
CA TYR A 48 -13.75 8.09 6.64
C TYR A 48 -14.31 6.78 6.07
N ASN A 49 -15.47 6.82 5.39
CA ASN A 49 -16.09 5.65 4.78
C ASN A 49 -15.19 5.02 3.70
N LEU A 50 -14.65 5.86 2.80
CA LEU A 50 -13.73 5.40 1.76
C LEU A 50 -12.45 4.79 2.35
N ARG A 51 -11.90 5.39 3.42
CA ARG A 51 -10.73 4.87 4.13
C ARG A 51 -11.00 3.49 4.73
N VAL A 52 -12.15 3.29 5.37
CA VAL A 52 -12.50 1.98 5.96
C VAL A 52 -12.55 0.89 4.89
N PHE A 53 -13.20 1.19 3.75
CA PHE A 53 -13.26 0.27 2.61
C PHE A 53 -11.88 -0.03 2.03
N TYR A 54 -11.08 1.02 1.75
CA TYR A 54 -9.74 0.88 1.20
C TYR A 54 -8.82 0.08 2.13
N LEU A 55 -8.86 0.35 3.44
CA LEU A 55 -7.98 -0.32 4.40
C LEU A 55 -8.29 -1.81 4.54
N SER A 56 -9.57 -2.21 4.44
CA SER A 56 -9.95 -3.63 4.38
C SER A 56 -9.36 -4.34 3.15
N THR A 57 -9.52 -3.71 1.99
CA THR A 57 -9.02 -4.23 0.71
C THR A 57 -7.49 -4.27 0.67
N SER A 58 -6.84 -3.18 1.04
CA SER A 58 -5.37 -3.04 1.06
C SER A 58 -4.71 -4.06 1.98
N ARG A 59 -5.29 -4.34 3.16
CA ARG A 59 -4.80 -5.41 4.05
C ARG A 59 -4.87 -6.78 3.39
N SER A 60 -5.95 -7.08 2.69
CA SER A 60 -6.12 -8.35 1.98
C SER A 60 -5.09 -8.52 0.85
N ILE A 61 -4.86 -7.46 0.07
CA ILE A 61 -3.84 -7.45 -0.98
C ILE A 61 -2.44 -7.57 -0.37
N LYS A 62 -2.16 -6.86 0.74
CA LYS A 62 -0.86 -6.93 1.40
C LYS A 62 -0.57 -8.31 1.98
N ARG A 63 -1.60 -9.01 2.44
CA ARG A 63 -1.50 -10.42 2.83
C ARG A 63 -1.20 -11.32 1.63
N LEU A 64 -1.84 -11.08 0.48
CA LEU A 64 -1.56 -11.81 -0.76
C LEU A 64 -0.10 -11.66 -1.19
N ASP A 65 0.42 -10.43 -1.21
CA ASP A 65 1.84 -10.11 -1.45
C ASP A 65 2.78 -10.89 -0.50
N GLY A 66 2.42 -11.02 0.78
CA GLY A 66 3.17 -11.83 1.73
C GLY A 66 3.17 -13.34 1.40
N ILE A 67 2.01 -13.88 1.00
CA ILE A 67 1.85 -15.30 0.68
C ILE A 67 2.59 -15.68 -0.60
N THR A 68 2.53 -14.85 -1.65
CA THR A 68 3.20 -15.10 -2.93
C THR A 68 4.72 -15.01 -2.84
N LYS A 69 5.23 -14.27 -1.86
CA LYS A 69 6.67 -14.02 -1.70
C LYS A 69 7.44 -15.17 -1.05
N SER A 70 6.82 -15.92 -0.14
CA SER A 70 7.46 -17.08 0.52
C SER A 70 7.94 -18.15 -0.46
N PRO A 71 7.10 -18.70 -1.37
CA PRO A 71 7.51 -19.79 -2.25
C PRO A 71 8.67 -19.40 -3.18
N MET A 72 8.77 -18.13 -3.59
CA MET A 72 9.91 -17.62 -4.36
C MET A 72 11.23 -17.77 -3.58
N PHE A 73 11.25 -17.42 -2.30
CA PHE A 73 12.44 -17.56 -1.44
C PHE A 73 12.73 -19.03 -1.10
N ASP A 74 11.69 -19.82 -0.84
CA ASP A 74 11.84 -21.25 -0.55
C ASP A 74 12.40 -22.01 -1.77
N HIS A 75 11.90 -21.71 -2.97
CA HIS A 75 12.40 -22.27 -4.23
C HIS A 75 13.86 -21.87 -4.49
N LEU A 76 14.21 -20.61 -4.27
CA LEU A 76 15.59 -20.12 -4.42
C LEU A 76 16.54 -20.79 -3.43
N LYS A 77 16.12 -20.96 -2.17
CA LYS A 77 16.90 -21.65 -1.14
C LYS A 77 17.15 -23.12 -1.51
N ALA A 78 16.10 -23.83 -1.95
CA ALA A 78 16.21 -25.22 -2.40
C ALA A 78 17.15 -25.35 -3.61
N SER A 79 17.04 -24.42 -4.57
CA SER A 79 17.89 -24.39 -5.77
C SER A 79 19.37 -24.16 -5.42
N LEU A 80 19.67 -23.25 -4.50
CA LEU A 80 21.04 -23.00 -4.04
C LEU A 80 21.63 -24.21 -3.31
N GLN A 81 20.84 -24.89 -2.48
CA GLN A 81 21.29 -26.07 -1.74
C GLN A 81 21.49 -27.30 -2.64
N GLY A 82 20.67 -27.44 -3.69
CA GLY A 82 20.71 -28.54 -4.66
C GLY A 82 21.53 -28.25 -5.93
N LEU A 83 22.29 -27.15 -5.98
CA LEU A 83 22.89 -26.63 -7.22
C LEU A 83 23.76 -27.66 -7.97
N THR A 84 24.52 -28.47 -7.24
CA THR A 84 25.37 -29.51 -7.83
C THR A 84 24.54 -30.60 -8.52
N THR A 85 23.40 -30.96 -7.95
CA THR A 85 22.47 -31.96 -8.50
C THR A 85 21.78 -31.40 -9.73
N ILE A 86 21.31 -30.16 -9.67
CA ILE A 86 20.66 -29.48 -10.79
C ILE A 86 21.57 -29.45 -12.03
N ARG A 87 22.84 -29.08 -11.85
CA ARG A 87 23.84 -29.08 -12.93
C ARG A 87 24.20 -30.47 -13.44
N ALA A 88 24.24 -31.47 -12.56
CA ALA A 88 24.53 -32.84 -12.95
C ALA A 88 23.42 -33.45 -13.84
N PHE A 89 22.19 -32.98 -13.72
CA PHE A 89 21.04 -33.41 -14.53
C PHE A 89 20.68 -32.45 -15.68
N GLU A 90 21.39 -31.34 -15.85
CA GLU A 90 21.13 -30.32 -16.89
C GLU A 90 19.68 -29.80 -16.89
N VAL A 91 19.07 -29.65 -15.70
CA VAL A 91 17.66 -29.21 -15.52
C VAL A 91 17.50 -27.74 -15.12
N GLU A 92 18.53 -26.91 -15.34
CA GLU A 92 18.51 -25.50 -14.96
C GLU A 92 17.34 -24.73 -15.57
N HIS A 93 17.04 -24.98 -16.84
CA HIS A 93 16.01 -24.25 -17.58
C HIS A 93 14.60 -24.56 -17.07
N VAL A 94 14.37 -25.77 -16.55
CA VAL A 94 13.08 -26.17 -15.97
C VAL A 94 12.86 -25.43 -14.65
N LEU A 95 13.87 -25.42 -13.78
CA LEU A 95 13.80 -24.68 -12.51
C LEU A 95 13.73 -23.17 -12.70
N SER A 96 14.39 -22.63 -13.74
CA SER A 96 14.29 -21.20 -14.07
C SER A 96 12.85 -20.84 -14.44
N ASN A 97 12.21 -21.63 -15.31
CA ASN A 97 10.84 -21.38 -15.73
C ASN A 97 9.84 -21.49 -14.55
N GLU A 98 10.07 -22.42 -13.63
CA GLU A 98 9.28 -22.53 -12.40
C GLU A 98 9.47 -21.31 -11.48
N PHE A 99 10.72 -20.83 -11.36
CA PHE A 99 11.00 -19.61 -10.61
C PHE A 99 10.34 -18.38 -11.24
N ASP A 100 10.36 -18.25 -12.56
CA ASP A 100 9.70 -17.17 -13.29
C ASP A 100 8.18 -17.15 -13.03
N ASN A 101 7.53 -18.32 -13.00
CA ASN A 101 6.11 -18.43 -12.62
C ASN A 101 5.83 -17.91 -11.20
N HIS A 102 6.68 -18.25 -10.23
CA HIS A 102 6.56 -17.73 -8.86
C HIS A 102 6.79 -16.21 -8.81
N GLN A 103 7.74 -15.71 -9.58
CA GLN A 103 8.06 -14.29 -9.68
C GLN A 103 6.91 -13.50 -10.31
N ASP A 104 6.28 -14.03 -11.36
CA ASP A 104 5.14 -13.40 -12.03
C ASP A 104 3.93 -13.29 -11.11
N LEU A 105 3.62 -14.35 -10.37
CA LEU A 105 2.57 -14.32 -9.36
C LEU A 105 2.84 -13.25 -8.28
N ASN A 106 4.05 -13.19 -7.75
CA ASN A 106 4.41 -12.18 -6.77
C ASN A 106 4.38 -10.75 -7.35
N SER A 107 4.87 -10.57 -8.57
CA SER A 107 4.87 -9.29 -9.26
C SER A 107 3.46 -8.78 -9.54
N SER A 108 2.54 -9.68 -9.91
CA SER A 108 1.13 -9.34 -10.12
C SER A 108 0.44 -8.89 -8.81
N ALA A 109 0.70 -9.57 -7.70
CA ALA A 109 0.17 -9.19 -6.38
C ALA A 109 0.71 -7.83 -5.91
N TRP A 110 2.01 -7.59 -6.12
CA TRP A 110 2.64 -6.30 -5.83
C TRP A 110 2.09 -5.17 -6.71
N TYR A 111 1.90 -5.42 -7.99
CA TYR A 111 1.30 -4.43 -8.92
C TYR A 111 -0.14 -4.10 -8.54
N LEU A 112 -0.92 -5.10 -8.10
CA LEU A 112 -2.27 -4.89 -7.60
C LEU A 112 -2.29 -3.96 -6.37
N TYR A 113 -1.33 -4.11 -5.45
CA TYR A 113 -1.18 -3.21 -4.30
C TYR A 113 -0.90 -1.77 -4.73
N ILE A 114 0.04 -1.57 -5.65
CA ILE A 114 0.38 -0.22 -6.15
C ILE A 114 -0.82 0.41 -6.85
N THR A 115 -1.46 -0.31 -7.76
CA THR A 115 -2.59 0.18 -8.55
C THR A 115 -3.78 0.52 -7.66
N SER A 116 -4.08 -0.32 -6.67
CA SER A 116 -5.15 -0.07 -5.69
C SER A 116 -4.89 1.22 -4.88
N SER A 117 -3.65 1.43 -4.42
CA SER A 117 -3.25 2.65 -3.70
C SER A 117 -3.37 3.90 -4.58
N ARG A 118 -2.93 3.81 -5.84
CA ARG A 118 -3.03 4.90 -6.81
C ARG A 118 -4.49 5.24 -7.15
N ALA A 119 -5.33 4.24 -7.36
CA ALA A 119 -6.75 4.44 -7.62
C ALA A 119 -7.44 5.12 -6.44
N PHE A 120 -7.14 4.71 -5.21
CA PHE A 120 -7.67 5.37 -4.02
C PHE A 120 -7.27 6.85 -3.93
N GLY A 121 -5.99 7.17 -4.15
CA GLY A 121 -5.53 8.56 -4.20
C GLY A 121 -6.25 9.38 -5.27
N PHE A 122 -6.36 8.82 -6.49
CA PHE A 122 -7.08 9.47 -7.59
C PHE A 122 -8.54 9.81 -7.23
N TRP A 123 -9.26 8.87 -6.60
CA TRP A 123 -10.65 9.12 -6.17
C TRP A 123 -10.75 10.18 -5.08
N LEU A 124 -9.79 10.26 -4.15
CA LEU A 124 -9.74 11.33 -3.16
C LEU A 124 -9.52 12.70 -3.83
N ASP A 125 -8.60 12.79 -4.80
CA ASP A 125 -8.32 14.02 -5.53
C ASP A 125 -9.54 14.49 -6.33
N VAL A 126 -10.26 13.57 -6.97
CA VAL A 126 -11.51 13.88 -7.68
C VAL A 126 -12.57 14.46 -6.73
N ILE A 127 -12.74 13.89 -5.54
CA ILE A 127 -13.69 14.41 -4.53
C ILE A 127 -13.26 15.79 -4.06
N CYS A 128 -11.98 16.01 -3.81
CA CYS A 128 -11.43 17.33 -3.46
C CYS A 128 -11.71 18.37 -4.56
N LEU A 129 -11.51 18.01 -5.83
CA LEU A 129 -11.75 18.90 -6.96
C LEU A 129 -13.23 19.29 -7.07
N ILE A 130 -14.13 18.32 -6.93
CA ILE A 130 -15.59 18.58 -6.94
C ILE A 130 -15.96 19.54 -5.81
N MET A 131 -15.44 19.31 -4.59
CA MET A 131 -15.71 20.19 -3.46
C MET A 131 -15.16 21.61 -3.67
N TYR A 132 -13.94 21.74 -4.17
CA TYR A 132 -13.35 23.05 -4.46
C TYR A 132 -14.14 23.81 -5.54
N SER A 133 -14.68 23.11 -6.54
CA SER A 133 -15.52 23.74 -7.57
C SER A 133 -16.91 24.17 -7.07
N CYS A 134 -17.37 23.63 -5.94
CA CYS A 134 -18.68 23.91 -5.36
C CYS A 134 -18.66 25.05 -4.32
N VAL A 135 -17.47 25.39 -3.79
CA VAL A 135 -17.24 26.47 -2.81
C VAL A 135 -16.86 27.76 -3.51
#